data_AF-A0A815Q6R2-F1
#
_entry.id   AF-A0A815Q6R2-F1
#
_cell.length_a   1.000
_cell.length_b   1.000
_cell.length_c   1.000
_cell.angle_alpha   90.00
_cell.angle_beta   90.00
_cell.angle_gamma   90.00
#
_symmetry.space_group_name_H-M   'P 1'
#
loop_
_entity.id
_entity.type
_entity.pdbx_description
1 polymer ?
#
loop_
_entity_poly.entity_id
_entity_poly.type
_entity_poly.pdbx_seq_one_letter_code
_entity_poly.pdbx_strand_id
1 'polypeptide(L)'
;MSSNVNKEEVKKLFKQFDNGNGHLSLAELDRAIVHFYPQLGTNKKAIMRAYKAADTSGNGFVELREFEKIVQLLNHYDKLSQIFKELDTNDDHRISFSEFKRGFALIGEDDSNENYLRQEFNKIDTNKGGYILFDEFCIYMANRKV
;
A
#
# COMPACT_ATOMS: atom_id res chain seq x y z
N MET A 1 -11.03 13.47 -6.39
CA MET A 1 -12.24 12.95 -5.72
C MET A 1 -11.82 12.28 -4.43
N SER A 2 -11.97 12.96 -3.31
CA SER A 2 -11.81 12.34 -1.99
C SER A 2 -13.06 11.50 -1.75
N SER A 3 -12.92 10.18 -1.87
CA SER A 3 -14.01 9.24 -1.63
C SER A 3 -14.37 9.34 -0.14
N ASN A 4 -15.38 10.14 0.20
CA ASN A 4 -16.01 10.08 1.51
C ASN A 4 -16.79 8.76 1.54
N VAL A 5 -16.09 7.71 1.95
CA VAL A 5 -16.66 6.38 2.10
C VAL A 5 -17.79 6.47 3.13
N ASN A 6 -19.01 6.12 2.73
CA ASN A 6 -20.18 6.21 3.60
C ASN A 6 -20.07 5.17 4.73
N LYS A 7 -20.01 5.62 5.99
CA LYS A 7 -19.90 4.73 7.16
C LYS A 7 -21.02 3.69 7.24
N GLU A 8 -22.25 4.06 6.87
CA GLU A 8 -23.38 3.11 6.91
C GLU A 8 -23.28 2.06 5.81
N GLU A 9 -22.70 2.42 4.66
CA GLU A 9 -22.40 1.47 3.61
C GLU A 9 -21.32 0.49 4.09
N VAL A 10 -20.19 1.00 4.61
CA VAL A 10 -19.09 0.17 5.16
C VAL A 10 -19.55 -0.80 6.22
N LYS A 11 -20.40 -0.36 7.16
CA LYS A 11 -21.00 -1.24 8.17
C LYS A 11 -21.85 -2.36 7.56
N LYS A 12 -22.62 -2.07 6.51
CA LYS A 12 -23.40 -3.08 5.79
C LYS A 12 -22.48 -4.08 5.09
N LEU A 13 -21.40 -3.62 4.44
CA LEU A 13 -20.42 -4.50 3.80
C LEU A 13 -19.76 -5.41 4.84
N PHE A 14 -19.33 -4.84 5.97
CA PHE A 14 -18.72 -5.60 7.06
C PHE A 14 -19.66 -6.72 7.53
N LYS A 15 -20.90 -6.39 7.87
CA LYS A 15 -21.90 -7.36 8.34
C LYS A 15 -22.25 -8.44 7.31
N GLN A 16 -22.13 -8.15 6.01
CA GLN A 16 -22.41 -9.12 4.97
C GLN A 16 -21.32 -10.20 4.86
N PHE A 17 -20.08 -9.88 5.25
CA PHE A 17 -18.94 -10.79 5.16
C PHE A 17 -18.50 -11.35 6.52
N ASP A 18 -18.93 -10.75 7.62
CA ASP A 18 -18.78 -11.27 8.99
C ASP A 18 -19.64 -12.54 9.15
N ASN A 19 -19.03 -13.61 9.63
CA ASN A 19 -19.68 -14.89 9.88
C ASN A 19 -20.43 -14.94 11.24
N GLY A 20 -20.54 -13.80 11.92
CA GLY A 20 -21.22 -13.64 13.20
C GLY A 20 -20.26 -13.67 14.40
N ASN A 21 -18.95 -13.65 14.16
CA ASN A 21 -17.94 -13.55 15.21
C ASN A 21 -17.54 -12.10 15.53
N GLY A 22 -18.03 -11.12 14.76
CA GLY A 22 -17.79 -9.70 14.98
C GLY A 22 -16.50 -9.16 14.34
N HIS A 23 -15.81 -9.98 13.54
CA HIS A 23 -14.52 -9.66 12.92
C HIS A 23 -14.44 -10.26 11.51
N LEU A 24 -13.59 -9.72 10.63
CA LEU A 24 -13.26 -10.38 9.36
C LEU A 24 -11.89 -11.04 9.45
N SER A 25 -11.79 -12.28 9.01
CA SER A 25 -10.52 -12.88 8.60
C SER A 25 -9.97 -12.18 7.34
N LEU A 26 -8.68 -12.38 7.05
CA LEU A 26 -8.07 -11.88 5.80
C LEU A 26 -8.79 -12.39 4.53
N ALA A 27 -9.33 -13.61 4.57
CA ALA A 27 -10.08 -14.17 3.44
C ALA A 27 -11.47 -13.53 3.30
N GLU A 28 -12.12 -13.12 4.39
CA GLU A 28 -13.39 -12.39 4.35
C GLU A 28 -13.16 -10.93 3.91
N LEU A 29 -12.10 -10.30 4.40
CA LEU A 29 -11.64 -9.00 3.92
C LEU A 29 -11.40 -9.02 2.41
N ASP A 30 -10.63 -10.00 1.92
CA ASP A 30 -10.29 -10.11 0.49
C ASP A 30 -11.54 -10.23 -0.38
N ARG A 31 -12.48 -11.10 0.03
CA ARG A 31 -13.76 -11.28 -0.66
C ARG A 31 -14.60 -10.00 -0.63
N ALA A 32 -14.65 -9.30 0.50
CA ALA A 32 -15.39 -8.05 0.63
C ALA A 32 -14.83 -6.96 -0.33
N ILE A 33 -13.50 -6.83 -0.40
CA ILE A 33 -12.86 -5.86 -1.29
C ILE A 33 -13.09 -6.22 -2.76
N VAL A 34 -12.91 -7.49 -3.14
CA VAL A 34 -13.17 -7.93 -4.52
C VAL A 34 -14.63 -7.68 -4.93
N HIS A 35 -15.58 -7.86 -4.01
CA HIS A 35 -17.00 -7.69 -4.29
C HIS A 35 -17.40 -6.22 -4.44
N PHE A 36 -16.94 -5.33 -3.55
CA PHE A 36 -17.40 -3.92 -3.52
C PHE A 36 -16.44 -2.92 -4.15
N TYR A 37 -15.17 -3.26 -4.23
CA TYR A 37 -14.12 -2.46 -4.86
C TYR A 37 -13.36 -3.32 -5.87
N PRO A 38 -14.03 -3.90 -6.89
CA PRO A 38 -13.42 -4.82 -7.84
C PRO A 38 -12.18 -4.24 -8.54
N GLN A 39 -12.15 -2.91 -8.75
CA GLN A 39 -11.02 -2.19 -9.30
C GLN A 39 -9.78 -2.17 -8.38
N LEU A 40 -9.96 -2.37 -7.08
CA LEU A 40 -8.89 -2.45 -6.06
C LEU A 40 -8.63 -3.89 -5.60
N GLY A 41 -9.56 -4.81 -5.84
CA GLY A 41 -9.53 -6.20 -5.37
C GLY A 41 -8.44 -7.08 -5.99
N THR A 42 -7.84 -6.65 -7.09
CA THR A 42 -6.74 -7.34 -7.78
C THR A 42 -5.38 -7.03 -7.17
N ASN A 43 -5.23 -5.89 -6.49
CA ASN A 43 -3.96 -5.44 -5.95
C ASN A 43 -3.73 -5.95 -4.52
N LYS A 44 -3.35 -7.22 -4.39
CA LYS A 44 -3.15 -7.87 -3.07
C LYS A 44 -2.10 -7.16 -2.21
N LYS A 45 -1.05 -6.58 -2.81
CA LYS A 45 -0.01 -5.84 -2.07
C LYS A 45 -0.59 -4.59 -1.41
N ALA A 46 -1.38 -3.82 -2.16
CA ALA A 46 -2.07 -2.64 -1.62
C ALA A 46 -3.06 -3.00 -0.50
N ILE A 47 -3.85 -4.06 -0.69
CA ILE A 47 -4.79 -4.57 0.32
C ILE A 47 -4.04 -4.95 1.60
N MET A 48 -2.98 -5.76 1.49
CA MET A 48 -2.19 -6.18 2.65
C MET A 48 -1.51 -5.01 3.35
N ARG A 49 -1.04 -4.01 2.60
CA ARG A 49 -0.44 -2.82 3.20
C ARG A 49 -1.46 -1.96 3.93
N ALA A 50 -2.67 -1.82 3.37
CA ALA A 50 -3.80 -1.13 4.00
C ALA A 50 -4.22 -1.83 5.30
N TYR A 51 -4.34 -3.16 5.26
CA TYR A 51 -4.59 -3.99 6.44
C TYR A 51 -3.53 -3.75 7.52
N LYS A 52 -2.23 -3.92 7.20
CA LYS A 52 -1.14 -3.70 8.16
C LYS A 52 -1.13 -2.28 8.77
N ALA A 53 -1.56 -1.26 8.02
CA ALA A 53 -1.65 0.11 8.52
C ALA A 53 -2.89 0.38 9.37
N ALA A 54 -3.92 -0.45 9.25
CA ALA A 54 -5.19 -0.32 9.95
C ALA A 54 -5.32 -1.26 11.16
N ASP A 55 -4.62 -2.39 11.16
CA ASP A 55 -4.58 -3.36 12.25
C ASP A 55 -3.86 -2.76 13.47
N THR A 56 -4.64 -2.14 14.34
CA THR A 56 -4.16 -1.50 15.57
C THR A 56 -4.29 -2.42 16.77
N SER A 57 -5.20 -3.39 16.69
CA SER A 57 -5.40 -4.41 17.71
C SER A 57 -4.29 -5.46 17.70
N GLY A 58 -3.67 -5.71 16.55
CA GLY A 58 -2.61 -6.71 16.37
C GLY A 58 -3.11 -8.14 16.55
N ASN A 59 -4.42 -8.37 16.45
CA ASN A 59 -5.05 -9.65 16.74
C ASN A 59 -5.14 -10.58 15.52
N GLY A 60 -4.71 -10.12 14.33
CA GLY A 60 -4.76 -10.90 13.10
C GLY A 60 -6.15 -10.96 12.44
N PHE A 61 -7.13 -10.25 12.99
CA PHE A 61 -8.49 -10.09 12.46
C PHE A 61 -8.73 -8.62 12.12
N VAL A 62 -9.85 -8.35 11.45
CA VAL A 62 -10.26 -7.00 11.07
C VAL A 62 -11.55 -6.66 11.81
N GLU A 63 -11.46 -5.72 12.74
CA GLU A 63 -12.62 -5.14 13.41
C GLU A 63 -13.28 -4.07 12.52
N LEU A 64 -14.54 -3.72 12.79
CA LEU A 64 -15.27 -2.72 12.00
C LEU A 64 -14.51 -1.39 11.85
N ARG A 65 -13.85 -0.92 12.92
CA ARG A 65 -13.04 0.32 12.90
C ARG A 65 -11.83 0.19 11.99
N GLU A 66 -11.19 -0.98 11.99
CA GLU A 66 -10.04 -1.28 11.15
C GLU A 66 -10.47 -1.42 9.69
N PHE A 67 -11.62 -2.07 9.43
CA PHE A 67 -12.21 -2.15 8.11
C PHE A 67 -12.54 -0.75 7.52
N GLU A 68 -13.14 0.16 8.31
CA GLU A 68 -13.36 1.56 7.91
C GLU A 68 -12.03 2.23 7.49
N LYS A 69 -10.96 2.01 8.24
CA LYS A 69 -9.63 2.55 7.94
C LYS A 69 -9.03 1.92 6.68
N ILE A 70 -9.14 0.59 6.51
CA ILE A 70 -8.66 -0.12 5.32
C ILE A 70 -9.29 0.49 4.08
N VAL A 71 -10.62 0.63 4.03
CA VAL A 71 -11.32 1.16 2.85
C VAL A 71 -10.85 2.58 2.48
N GLN A 72 -10.55 3.42 3.48
CA GLN A 72 -9.98 4.76 3.24
C GLN A 72 -8.54 4.69 2.69
N LEU A 73 -7.75 3.71 3.12
CA LEU A 73 -6.35 3.53 2.74
C LEU A 73 -6.18 2.78 1.41
N LEU A 74 -7.16 2.00 0.95
CA LEU A 74 -7.05 1.18 -0.26
C LEU A 74 -6.63 1.99 -1.47
N ASN A 75 -7.30 3.11 -1.75
CA ASN A 75 -6.98 3.94 -2.91
C ASN A 75 -5.60 4.61 -2.79
N HIS A 76 -5.14 4.89 -1.57
CA HIS A 76 -3.82 5.45 -1.35
C HIS A 76 -2.74 4.41 -1.66
N TYR A 77 -2.84 3.20 -1.10
CA TYR A 77 -1.86 2.14 -1.33
C TYR A 77 -1.93 1.54 -2.74
N ASP A 78 -3.10 1.57 -3.39
CA ASP A 78 -3.23 1.17 -4.78
C ASP A 78 -2.44 2.12 -5.71
N LYS A 79 -2.56 3.43 -5.52
CA LYS A 79 -1.75 4.43 -6.25
C LYS A 79 -0.26 4.25 -6.01
N LEU A 80 0.15 4.04 -4.75
CA LEU A 80 1.56 3.78 -4.44
C LEU A 80 2.06 2.49 -5.10
N SER A 81 1.22 1.45 -5.16
CA SER A 81 1.56 0.21 -5.86
C SER A 81 1.67 0.38 -7.36
N GLN A 82 0.87 1.26 -7.97
CA GLN A 82 1.01 1.59 -9.40
C GLN A 82 2.35 2.30 -9.67
N ILE A 83 2.70 3.30 -8.86
CA ILE A 83 4.00 4.00 -8.95
C ILE A 83 5.16 3.01 -8.74
N PHE A 84 5.06 2.13 -7.73
CA PHE A 84 6.07 1.12 -7.48
C PHE A 84 6.27 0.21 -8.70
N LYS A 85 5.18 -0.20 -9.34
CA LYS A 85 5.21 -1.05 -10.55
C LYS A 85 5.80 -0.34 -11.76
N GLU A 86 5.64 0.98 -11.88
CA GLU A 86 6.29 1.75 -12.94
C GLU A 86 7.82 1.83 -12.75
N LEU A 87 8.28 1.79 -11.50
CA LEU A 87 9.71 1.78 -11.16
C LEU A 87 10.34 0.39 -11.34
N ASP A 88 9.66 -0.65 -10.84
CA ASP A 88 10.03 -2.07 -10.89
C ASP A 88 9.80 -2.63 -12.30
N THR A 89 10.79 -2.50 -13.18
CA THR A 89 10.65 -2.86 -14.60
C THR A 89 11.00 -4.28 -14.94
N ASN A 90 11.76 -4.96 -14.07
CA ASN A 90 11.99 -6.38 -14.21
C ASN A 90 10.92 -7.23 -13.50
N ASP A 91 9.96 -6.59 -12.80
CA ASP A 91 8.87 -7.21 -12.04
C ASP A 91 9.38 -8.21 -10.98
N ASP A 92 10.56 -7.92 -10.40
CA ASP A 92 11.14 -8.74 -9.33
C ASP A 92 10.57 -8.41 -7.94
N HIS A 93 9.63 -7.47 -7.90
CA HIS A 93 8.92 -6.98 -6.73
C HIS A 93 9.77 -6.16 -5.77
N ARG A 94 10.90 -5.64 -6.25
CA ARG A 94 11.83 -4.79 -5.52
C ARG A 94 12.28 -3.68 -6.47
N ILE A 95 12.75 -2.58 -5.91
CA ILE A 95 13.37 -1.52 -6.70
C ILE A 95 14.87 -1.57 -6.46
N SER A 96 15.60 -1.95 -7.51
CA SER A 96 17.06 -1.87 -7.54
C SER A 96 17.54 -0.41 -7.59
N PHE A 97 18.80 -0.15 -7.27
CA PHE A 97 19.38 1.19 -7.38
C PHE A 97 19.29 1.75 -8.82
N SER A 98 19.46 0.89 -9.82
CA SER A 98 19.34 1.28 -11.24
C SER A 98 17.92 1.70 -11.61
N GLU A 99 16.90 0.99 -11.11
CA GLU A 99 15.49 1.34 -11.32
C GLU A 99 15.09 2.62 -10.60
N PHE A 100 15.57 2.80 -9.36
CA PHE A 100 15.41 4.04 -8.61
C PHE A 100 16.00 5.23 -9.36
N LYS A 101 17.24 5.10 -9.85
CA LYS A 101 17.93 6.15 -10.62
C LYS A 101 17.15 6.52 -11.89
N ARG A 102 16.68 5.51 -12.64
CA ARG A 102 15.86 5.76 -13.84
C ARG A 102 14.55 6.48 -13.48
N GLY A 103 13.91 6.10 -12.38
CA GLY A 103 12.72 6.78 -11.86
C GLY A 103 12.93 8.27 -11.60
N PHE A 104 14.06 8.63 -10.97
CA PHE A 104 14.45 10.02 -10.75
C PHE A 104 14.62 10.81 -12.06
N ALA A 105 15.27 10.22 -13.05
CA ALA A 105 15.42 10.85 -14.36
C ALA A 105 14.06 11.08 -15.06
N LEU A 106 13.11 10.14 -14.93
CA LEU A 106 11.79 10.25 -15.54
C LEU A 106 10.93 11.38 -14.98
N ILE A 107 11.14 11.76 -13.72
CA ILE A 107 10.43 12.89 -13.09
C ILE A 107 11.14 14.24 -13.29
N GLY A 108 12.18 14.29 -14.12
CA GLY A 108 12.92 15.51 -14.45
C GLY A 108 13.92 15.95 -13.39
N GLU A 109 14.26 15.08 -12.44
CA GLU A 109 15.31 15.34 -11.46
C GLU A 109 16.68 14.94 -12.02
N ASP A 110 17.72 15.64 -11.57
CA ASP A 110 19.11 15.38 -11.97
C ASP A 110 19.61 14.05 -11.38
N ASP A 111 19.98 13.12 -12.27
CA ASP A 111 20.48 11.79 -11.92
C ASP A 111 22.01 11.66 -12.04
N SER A 112 22.71 12.74 -12.33
CA SER A 112 24.16 12.76 -12.54
C SER A 112 24.96 12.54 -11.25
N ASN A 113 24.41 12.95 -10.10
CA ASN A 113 25.06 12.79 -8.80
C ASN A 113 24.72 11.43 -8.16
N GLU A 114 25.48 10.40 -8.55
CA GLU A 114 25.29 9.05 -8.03
C GLU A 114 25.41 8.95 -6.50
N ASN A 115 26.32 9.71 -5.89
CA ASN A 115 26.50 9.70 -4.43
C ASN A 115 25.26 10.22 -3.70
N TYR A 116 24.65 11.29 -4.21
CA TYR A 116 23.40 11.82 -3.66
C TYR A 116 22.25 10.82 -3.83
N LEU A 117 22.06 10.26 -5.04
CA LEU A 117 21.04 9.25 -5.29
C LEU A 117 21.20 8.04 -4.36
N ARG A 118 22.45 7.60 -4.13
CA ARG A 118 22.74 6.48 -3.24
C ARG A 118 22.41 6.79 -1.78
N GLN A 119 22.60 8.05 -1.35
CA GLN A 119 22.16 8.48 -0.02
C GLN A 119 20.64 8.48 0.11
N GLU A 120 19.91 8.97 -0.90
CA GLU A 120 18.43 8.93 -0.90
C GLU A 120 17.92 7.49 -0.92
N PHE A 121 18.48 6.63 -1.76
CA PHE A 121 18.16 5.21 -1.80
C PHE A 121 18.35 4.55 -0.43
N ASN A 122 19.50 4.77 0.22
CA ASN A 122 19.80 4.21 1.53
C ASN A 122 18.90 4.74 2.66
N LYS A 123 18.28 5.93 2.50
CA LYS A 123 17.27 6.41 3.45
C LYS A 123 15.97 5.63 3.36
N ILE A 124 15.67 5.07 2.18
CA ILE A 124 14.47 4.28 1.91
C ILE A 124 14.73 2.80 2.25
N ASP A 125 15.89 2.24 1.87
CA ASP A 125 16.33 0.88 2.20
C ASP A 125 16.69 0.74 3.69
N THR A 126 15.66 0.76 4.54
CA THR A 126 15.79 0.73 6.00
C THR A 126 16.32 -0.60 6.52
N ASN A 127 16.02 -1.71 5.83
CA ASN A 127 16.50 -3.02 6.21
C ASN A 127 17.92 -3.33 5.69
N LYS A 128 18.49 -2.44 4.86
CA LYS A 128 19.83 -2.54 4.26
C LYS A 128 20.00 -3.78 3.39
N GLY A 129 18.93 -4.19 2.72
CA GLY A 129 18.90 -5.34 1.83
C GLY A 129 19.54 -5.06 0.47
N GLY A 130 19.83 -3.78 0.16
CA GLY A 130 20.33 -3.34 -1.14
C GLY A 130 19.22 -3.11 -2.18
N TYR A 131 17.95 -3.21 -1.77
CA TYR A 131 16.77 -3.05 -2.61
C TYR A 131 15.69 -2.33 -1.81
N ILE A 132 14.90 -1.48 -2.48
CA ILE A 132 13.73 -0.86 -1.85
C ILE A 132 12.55 -1.81 -2.01
N LEU A 133 11.99 -2.27 -0.90
CA LEU A 133 10.77 -3.07 -0.87
C LEU A 133 9.53 -2.18 -0.89
N PHE A 134 8.38 -2.74 -1.28
CA PHE A 134 7.11 -1.99 -1.33
C PHE A 134 6.71 -1.40 0.04
N ASP A 135 6.95 -2.14 1.13
CA ASP A 135 6.66 -1.66 2.49
C ASP A 135 7.52 -0.44 2.85
N GLU A 136 8.80 -0.44 2.45
CA GLU A 136 9.75 0.66 2.67
C GLU A 136 9.41 1.89 1.82
N PHE A 137 9.07 1.66 0.55
CA PHE A 137 8.58 2.70 -0.34
C PHE A 137 7.34 3.39 0.24
N CYS A 138 6.38 2.62 0.76
CA CYS A 138 5.18 3.16 1.40
C CYS A 138 5.49 4.00 2.64
N ILE A 139 6.43 3.54 3.49
CA ILE A 139 6.85 4.29 4.69
C ILE A 139 7.52 5.60 4.29
N TYR A 140 8.40 5.57 3.29
CA TYR A 140 9.04 6.77 2.76
C TYR A 140 8.02 7.78 2.22
N MET A 141 7.06 7.31 1.41
CA MET A 141 6.02 8.17 0.82
C MET A 141 5.05 8.73 1.86
N ALA A 142 4.80 8.02 2.96
CA ALA A 142 4.00 8.53 4.08
C ALA A 142 4.69 9.66 4.85
N ASN A 143 6.02 9.67 4.89
CA ASN A 143 6.82 10.67 5.60
C ASN A 143 7.14 11.92 4.74
N ARG A 144 7.00 11.83 3.41
CA ARG A 144 7.04 13.00 2.53
C ARG A 144 5.71 13.75 2.62
N LYS A 145 5.72 14.92 3.27
CA LYS A 145 4.69 15.94 3.03
C LYS A 145 4.89 16.40 1.58
N VAL A 146 4.03 15.96 0.68
CA VAL A 146 3.85 16.61 -0.63
C VAL A 146 3.03 17.87 -0.41
#